data_AF-A0A7S2M7H0-F1
#
_entry.id   AF-A0A7S2M7H0-F1
#
_cell.length_a   1.000
_cell.length_b   1.000
_cell.length_c   1.000
_cell.angle_alpha   90.00
_cell.angle_beta   90.00
_cell.angle_gamma   90.00
#
_symmetry.space_group_name_H-M   'P 1'
#
loop_
_entity.id
_entity.type
_entity.pdbx_description
1 polymer ?
#
loop_
_entity_poly.entity_id
_entity_poly.type
_entity_poly.pdbx_seq_one_letter_code
_entity_poly.pdbx_strand_id
1 'polypeptide(L)'
;LNGFARREARRASSDISVTNVSEAVEDLVSLDDDRRRELADRHTYDVQGVVNPFGVWMAGGAGSGKGHVLRWLRDEGYIQSNYAHLDVDHNRQYIPLWSEKAYIEADGQTRKIKAVELTQREASQLTRSMMWHCVTWAKPFVFDGTFRGKDSDLTKCQKV
;
A
#
# COMPACT_ATOMS: atom_id res chain seq x y z
N LEU A 1 -49.88 19.35 31.15
CA LEU A 1 -49.60 19.70 29.73
C LEU A 1 -48.09 19.92 29.50
N ASN A 2 -47.23 18.93 29.74
CA ASN A 2 -45.79 19.02 29.44
C ASN A 2 -45.12 17.63 29.51
N GLY A 3 -45.37 16.78 28.50
CA GLY A 3 -44.78 15.42 28.53
C GLY A 3 -44.75 14.67 27.20
N PHE A 4 -45.45 15.13 26.17
CA PHE A 4 -45.58 14.38 24.92
C PHE A 4 -44.62 14.80 23.79
N ALA A 5 -43.96 15.96 23.90
CA ALA A 5 -43.14 16.52 22.81
C ALA A 5 -41.66 16.06 22.77
N ARG A 6 -41.21 15.17 23.67
CA ARG A 6 -39.80 14.73 23.74
C ARG A 6 -39.50 13.36 23.11
N ARG A 7 -40.49 12.66 22.54
CA ARG A 7 -40.27 11.33 21.93
C ARG A 7 -40.07 11.33 20.41
N GLU A 8 -40.35 12.42 19.70
CA GLU A 8 -40.20 12.45 18.23
C GLU A 8 -38.83 12.95 17.74
N ALA A 9 -38.08 13.70 18.57
CA ALA A 9 -36.76 14.20 18.18
C ALA A 9 -35.60 13.17 18.27
N ARG A 10 -35.88 11.91 18.64
CA ARG A 10 -34.87 10.82 18.71
C ARG A 10 -34.98 9.78 17.59
N ARG A 11 -35.90 9.96 16.64
CA ARG A 11 -36.09 9.02 15.50
C ARG A 11 -35.59 9.53 14.15
N ALA A 12 -34.97 10.70 14.09
CA ALA A 12 -34.45 11.28 12.84
C ALA A 12 -32.93 11.07 12.65
N SER A 13 -32.29 10.12 13.34
CA SER A 13 -30.82 9.98 13.37
C SER A 13 -30.30 8.55 13.15
N SER A 14 -31.05 7.66 12.51
CA SER A 14 -30.57 6.28 12.34
C SER A 14 -30.89 5.60 11.01
N ASP A 15 -31.12 6.38 9.95
CA ASP A 15 -31.21 5.85 8.59
C ASP A 15 -30.06 6.39 7.72
N ILE A 16 -28.82 6.27 8.22
CA ILE A 16 -27.67 6.19 7.33
C ILE A 16 -27.80 4.83 6.65
N SER A 17 -28.38 4.82 5.45
CA SER A 17 -28.54 3.61 4.66
C SER A 17 -27.18 2.93 4.49
N VAL A 18 -27.14 1.60 4.64
CA VAL A 18 -25.93 0.78 4.51
C VAL A 18 -25.21 1.03 3.16
N THR A 19 -25.96 1.45 2.15
CA THR A 19 -25.48 1.84 0.82
C THR A 19 -24.50 3.02 0.87
N ASN A 20 -24.80 4.06 1.66
CA ASN A 20 -23.95 5.27 1.74
C ASN A 20 -22.62 5.01 2.46
N VAL A 21 -22.57 4.01 3.35
CA VAL A 21 -21.34 3.63 4.06
C VAL A 21 -20.37 2.93 3.13
N SER A 22 -20.87 2.17 2.15
CA SER A 22 -20.02 1.46 1.18
C SER A 22 -19.29 2.41 0.24
N GLU A 23 -20.00 3.39 -0.32
CA GLU A 23 -19.42 4.37 -1.26
C GLU A 23 -18.37 5.25 -0.57
N ALA A 24 -18.67 5.77 0.63
CA ALA A 24 -17.71 6.57 1.39
C ALA A 24 -16.43 5.80 1.75
N VAL A 25 -16.53 4.49 1.98
CA VAL A 25 -15.34 3.65 2.21
C VAL A 25 -14.57 3.41 0.91
N GLU A 26 -15.25 3.25 -0.22
CA GLU A 26 -14.62 3.04 -1.53
C GLU A 26 -13.76 4.24 -1.96
N ASP A 27 -14.28 5.46 -1.78
CA ASP A 27 -13.54 6.70 -2.05
C ASP A 27 -12.30 6.83 -1.15
N LEU A 28 -12.36 6.33 0.08
CA LEU A 28 -11.24 6.40 1.02
C LEU A 28 -10.17 5.33 0.78
N VAL A 29 -10.51 4.21 0.14
CA VAL A 29 -9.55 3.13 -0.14
C VAL A 29 -8.91 3.23 -1.51
N SER A 30 -9.42 4.06 -2.40
CA SER A 30 -8.91 4.21 -3.75
C SER A 30 -7.97 5.41 -3.88
N LEU A 31 -7.00 5.29 -4.78
CA LEU A 31 -6.25 6.43 -5.29
C LEU A 31 -6.67 6.64 -6.74
N ASP A 32 -6.79 7.89 -7.18
CA ASP A 32 -6.88 8.16 -8.60
C ASP A 32 -5.54 7.90 -9.31
N ASP A 33 -5.58 7.80 -10.64
CA ASP A 33 -4.40 7.47 -11.46
C ASP A 33 -3.31 8.54 -11.37
N ASP A 34 -3.69 9.81 -11.28
CA ASP A 34 -2.74 10.93 -11.18
C ASP A 34 -1.98 10.86 -9.86
N ARG A 35 -2.67 10.58 -8.77
CA ARG A 35 -2.09 10.41 -7.44
C ARG A 35 -1.20 9.18 -7.37
N ARG A 36 -1.60 8.05 -7.96
CA ARG A 36 -0.72 6.86 -8.06
C ARG A 36 0.56 7.17 -8.80
N ARG A 37 0.47 7.90 -9.92
CA ARG A 37 1.63 8.31 -10.71
C ARG A 37 2.55 9.23 -9.93
N GLU A 38 2.00 10.26 -9.28
CA GLU A 38 2.76 11.21 -8.45
C GLU A 38 3.52 10.48 -7.33
N LEU A 39 2.86 9.54 -6.64
CA LEU A 39 3.51 8.73 -5.60
C LEU A 39 4.59 7.82 -6.17
N ALA A 40 4.36 7.21 -7.32
CA ALA A 40 5.36 6.38 -7.98
C ALA A 40 6.59 7.19 -8.40
N ASP A 41 6.39 8.37 -8.97
CA ASP A 41 7.46 9.28 -9.37
C ASP A 41 8.26 9.71 -8.13
N ARG A 42 7.59 10.17 -7.07
CA ARG A 42 8.23 10.62 -5.82
C ARG A 42 9.10 9.54 -5.19
N HIS A 43 8.58 8.33 -5.04
CA HIS A 43 9.26 7.24 -4.32
C HIS A 43 10.42 6.62 -5.07
N THR A 44 10.46 6.84 -6.38
CA THR A 44 11.53 6.32 -7.25
C THR A 44 12.43 7.43 -7.75
N TYR A 45 12.19 8.69 -7.35
CA TYR A 45 12.88 9.87 -7.90
C TYR A 45 14.40 9.84 -7.64
N ASP A 46 14.81 9.52 -6.42
CA ASP A 46 16.22 9.51 -6.00
C ASP A 46 17.01 8.29 -6.52
N VAL A 47 16.34 7.40 -7.24
CA VAL A 47 16.96 6.20 -7.81
C VAL A 47 17.32 6.48 -9.25
N GLN A 48 18.62 6.50 -9.52
CA GLN A 48 19.16 6.69 -10.86
C GLN A 48 18.96 5.44 -11.71
N GLY A 49 18.67 5.63 -12.99
CA GLY A 49 18.70 4.55 -13.97
C GLY A 49 20.13 4.03 -14.16
N VAL A 50 20.28 2.73 -14.41
CA VAL A 50 21.58 2.08 -14.65
C VAL A 50 21.55 1.24 -15.92
N VAL A 51 22.72 0.95 -16.48
CA VAL A 51 22.85 0.17 -17.73
C VAL A 51 22.31 -1.26 -17.56
N ASN A 52 22.54 -1.87 -16.39
CA ASN A 52 22.11 -3.22 -16.06
C ASN A 52 21.18 -3.17 -14.84
N PRO A 53 19.90 -2.78 -15.01
CA PRO A 53 18.97 -2.72 -13.89
C PRO A 53 18.66 -4.11 -13.36
N PHE A 54 18.31 -4.20 -12.09
CA PHE A 54 17.86 -5.43 -11.45
C PHE A 54 16.51 -5.22 -10.76
N GLY A 55 15.76 -6.30 -10.63
CA GLY A 55 14.60 -6.40 -9.75
C GLY A 55 14.82 -7.56 -8.79
N VAL A 56 14.70 -7.32 -7.48
CA VAL A 56 14.73 -8.38 -6.47
C VAL A 56 13.34 -8.55 -5.89
N TRP A 57 12.73 -9.72 -6.05
CA TRP A 57 11.47 -10.06 -5.39
C TRP A 57 11.75 -10.83 -4.11
N MET A 58 11.49 -10.19 -2.98
CA MET A 58 11.63 -10.80 -1.68
C MET A 58 10.39 -11.62 -1.35
N ALA A 59 10.60 -12.76 -0.69
CA ALA A 59 9.53 -13.64 -0.22
C ALA A 59 9.79 -14.02 1.24
N GLY A 60 8.82 -13.73 2.11
CA GLY A 60 8.87 -14.16 3.50
C GLY A 60 7.87 -13.43 4.38
N GLY A 61 7.42 -14.09 5.44
CA GLY A 61 6.53 -13.50 6.45
C GLY A 61 7.17 -12.36 7.25
N ALA A 62 6.39 -11.74 8.12
CA ALA A 62 6.92 -10.83 9.12
C ALA A 62 7.96 -11.56 9.99
N GLY A 63 9.10 -10.92 10.28
CA GLY A 63 10.18 -11.50 11.09
C GLY A 63 11.05 -12.55 10.38
N SER A 64 10.83 -12.87 9.11
CA SER A 64 11.61 -13.90 8.39
C SER A 64 13.04 -13.48 8.02
N GLY A 65 13.49 -12.29 8.42
CA GLY A 65 14.85 -11.82 8.15
C GLY A 65 15.11 -11.25 6.75
N LYS A 66 14.07 -10.86 5.99
CA LYS A 66 14.23 -10.26 4.63
C LYS A 66 15.24 -9.10 4.61
N GLY A 67 15.17 -8.20 5.60
CA GLY A 67 16.12 -7.10 5.73
C GLY A 67 17.56 -7.54 6.01
N HIS A 68 17.77 -8.68 6.69
CA HIS A 68 19.12 -9.25 6.87
C HIS A 68 19.68 -9.76 5.54
N VAL A 69 18.87 -10.42 4.72
CA VAL A 69 19.30 -10.88 3.39
C VAL A 69 19.67 -9.71 2.48
N LEU A 70 18.85 -8.66 2.44
CA LEU A 70 19.16 -7.45 1.65
C LEU A 70 20.43 -6.75 2.13
N ARG A 71 20.64 -6.65 3.45
CA ARG A 71 21.86 -6.10 4.01
C ARG A 71 23.07 -6.93 3.61
N TRP A 72 23.00 -8.25 3.76
CA TRP A 72 24.07 -9.15 3.36
C TRP A 72 24.41 -9.05 1.86
N LEU A 73 23.41 -9.03 0.98
CA LEU A 73 23.62 -8.85 -0.47
C LEU A 73 24.35 -7.54 -0.81
N ARG A 74 24.03 -6.46 -0.09
CA ARG A 74 24.72 -5.18 -0.25
C ARG A 74 26.15 -5.24 0.27
N ASP A 75 26.36 -5.81 1.45
CA ASP A 75 27.67 -5.86 2.11
C ASP A 75 28.66 -6.76 1.35
N GLU A 76 28.17 -7.82 0.68
CA GLU A 76 28.95 -8.68 -0.23
C GLU A 76 29.13 -8.09 -1.64
N GLY A 77 28.55 -6.91 -1.90
CA GLY A 77 28.71 -6.21 -3.19
C GLY A 77 27.90 -6.79 -4.34
N TYR A 78 26.87 -7.62 -4.09
CA TYR A 78 25.91 -8.03 -5.12
C TYR A 78 24.96 -6.89 -5.49
N ILE A 79 24.66 -6.00 -4.54
CA ILE A 79 23.87 -4.79 -4.76
C ILE A 79 24.75 -3.57 -4.46
N GLN A 80 25.23 -2.93 -5.52
CA GLN A 80 26.15 -1.78 -5.42
C GLN A 80 25.49 -0.45 -5.75
N SER A 81 24.39 -0.45 -6.50
CA SER A 81 23.64 0.75 -6.84
C SER A 81 22.57 1.08 -5.80
N ASN A 82 22.17 2.35 -5.73
CA ASN A 82 20.94 2.72 -5.07
C ASN A 82 19.75 2.01 -5.76
N TYR A 83 18.69 1.72 -5.01
CA TYR A 83 17.51 1.02 -5.52
C TYR A 83 16.24 1.52 -4.84
N ALA A 84 15.11 1.40 -5.52
CA ALA A 84 13.81 1.69 -4.95
C ALA A 84 13.36 0.50 -4.09
N HIS A 85 13.10 0.73 -2.79
CA HIS A 85 12.49 -0.28 -1.93
C HIS A 85 10.97 -0.14 -1.98
N LEU A 86 10.31 -1.13 -2.59
CA LEU A 86 8.88 -1.13 -2.85
C LEU A 86 8.19 -2.01 -1.81
N ASP A 87 7.77 -1.41 -0.70
CA ASP A 87 7.11 -2.08 0.41
C ASP A 87 5.59 -1.80 0.41
N VAL A 88 4.80 -2.85 0.20
CA VAL A 88 3.33 -2.76 0.23
C VAL A 88 2.79 -2.31 1.57
N ASP A 89 3.46 -2.69 2.67
CA ASP A 89 3.02 -2.36 4.01
C ASP A 89 3.24 -0.87 4.30
N HIS A 90 4.43 -0.35 3.95
CA HIS A 90 4.74 1.08 3.98
C HIS A 90 3.80 1.90 3.09
N ASN A 91 3.49 1.39 1.89
CA ASN A 91 2.67 2.13 0.92
C ASN A 91 1.22 2.36 1.36
N ARG A 92 0.71 1.61 2.35
CA ARG A 92 -0.64 1.85 2.88
C ARG A 92 -0.81 3.24 3.47
N GLN A 93 0.26 3.87 3.97
CA GLN A 93 0.19 5.20 4.56
C GLN A 93 -0.25 6.30 3.59
N TYR A 94 -0.19 6.04 2.29
CA TYR A 94 -0.61 7.00 1.26
C TYR A 94 -2.09 6.88 0.90
N ILE A 95 -2.79 5.85 1.38
CA ILE A 95 -4.21 5.63 1.13
C ILE A 95 -5.00 6.41 2.19
N PRO A 96 -5.98 7.24 1.81
CA PRO A 96 -6.71 8.09 2.76
C PRO A 96 -7.27 7.34 3.97
N LEU A 97 -7.86 6.15 3.76
CA LEU A 97 -8.40 5.29 4.82
C LEU A 97 -7.37 4.99 5.93
N TRP A 98 -6.08 4.94 5.63
CA TRP A 98 -5.05 4.59 6.60
C TRP A 98 -4.87 5.63 7.71
N SER A 99 -5.30 6.87 7.47
CA SER A 99 -5.22 7.97 8.44
C SER A 99 -6.53 8.20 9.19
N GLU A 100 -7.58 7.44 8.87
CA GLU A 100 -8.90 7.60 9.49
C GLU A 100 -8.92 7.11 10.94
N LYS A 101 -9.32 7.99 11.86
CA LYS A 101 -9.34 7.71 13.31
C LYS A 101 -10.16 6.46 13.66
N ALA A 102 -11.20 6.16 12.91
CA ALA A 102 -12.04 4.98 13.11
C ALA A 102 -11.25 3.66 12.95
N TYR A 103 -10.13 3.68 12.23
CA TYR A 103 -9.29 2.52 11.91
C TYR A 103 -7.97 2.46 12.69
N ILE A 104 -7.79 3.37 13.66
CA ILE A 104 -6.65 3.39 14.58
C ILE A 104 -7.09 2.76 15.91
N GLU A 105 -6.24 1.94 16.51
CA GLU A 105 -6.46 1.38 17.84
C GLU A 105 -6.40 2.46 18.92
N ALA A 106 -6.79 2.12 20.15
CA ALA A 106 -6.81 3.07 21.27
C ALA A 106 -5.42 3.62 21.64
N ASP A 107 -4.34 2.93 21.25
CA ASP A 107 -2.95 3.38 21.43
C ASP A 107 -2.55 4.53 20.48
N GLY A 108 -3.39 4.86 19.48
CA GLY A 108 -3.14 5.90 18.48
C GLY A 108 -2.07 5.55 17.44
N GLN A 109 -1.44 4.38 17.52
CA GLN A 109 -0.32 3.96 16.69
C GLN A 109 -0.67 2.75 15.83
N THR A 110 -1.27 1.73 16.44
CA THR A 110 -1.59 0.47 15.79
C THR A 110 -2.81 0.64 14.87
N ARG A 111 -2.76 0.03 13.70
CA ARG A 111 -3.89 -0.01 12.77
C ARG A 111 -4.73 -1.25 13.02
N LYS A 112 -6.04 -1.07 13.00
CA LYS A 112 -6.99 -2.19 13.06
C LYS A 112 -6.76 -3.10 11.86
N ILE A 113 -6.90 -4.42 12.07
CA ILE A 113 -6.80 -5.43 11.00
C ILE A 113 -7.70 -5.06 9.81
N LYS A 114 -8.88 -4.49 10.08
CA LYS A 114 -9.82 -4.08 9.03
C LYS A 114 -9.23 -3.04 8.07
N ALA A 115 -8.44 -2.08 8.54
CA ALA A 115 -7.76 -1.12 7.66
C ALA A 115 -6.74 -1.82 6.77
N VAL A 116 -5.98 -2.78 7.31
CA VAL A 116 -5.01 -3.57 6.54
C VAL A 116 -5.70 -4.32 5.41
N GLU A 117 -6.82 -4.99 5.71
CA GLU A 117 -7.62 -5.71 4.70
C GLU A 117 -8.15 -4.78 3.60
N LEU A 118 -8.77 -3.66 3.99
CA LEU A 118 -9.42 -2.73 3.06
C LEU A 118 -8.41 -2.04 2.14
N THR A 119 -7.22 -1.71 2.66
CA THR A 119 -6.16 -1.03 1.89
C THR A 119 -5.25 -1.98 1.11
N GLN A 120 -5.31 -3.30 1.36
CA GLN A 120 -4.40 -4.28 0.75
C GLN A 120 -4.39 -4.18 -0.78
N ARG A 121 -5.57 -4.13 -1.40
CA ARG A 121 -5.70 -4.14 -2.87
C ARG A 121 -5.05 -2.89 -3.47
N GLU A 122 -5.40 -1.71 -2.96
CA GLU A 122 -4.91 -0.44 -3.47
C GLU A 122 -3.40 -0.29 -3.23
N ALA A 123 -2.91 -0.63 -2.04
CA ALA A 123 -1.47 -0.59 -1.74
C ALA A 123 -0.69 -1.51 -2.69
N SER A 124 -1.25 -2.69 -3.01
CA SER A 124 -0.66 -3.62 -3.97
C SER A 124 -0.69 -3.07 -5.41
N GLN A 125 -1.70 -2.27 -5.78
CA GLN A 125 -1.74 -1.57 -7.08
C GLN A 125 -0.70 -0.44 -7.14
N LEU A 126 -0.56 0.34 -6.06
CA LEU A 126 0.46 1.38 -5.95
C LEU A 126 1.88 0.81 -6.05
N THR A 127 2.20 -0.24 -5.27
CA THR A 127 3.52 -0.90 -5.33
C THR A 127 3.83 -1.45 -6.73
N ARG A 128 2.82 -1.98 -7.43
CA ARG A 128 2.99 -2.41 -8.83
C ARG A 128 3.21 -1.24 -9.79
N SER A 129 2.55 -0.11 -9.58
CA SER A 129 2.75 1.10 -10.38
C SER A 129 4.17 1.64 -10.21
N MET A 130 4.68 1.66 -8.97
CA MET A 130 6.08 1.98 -8.67
C MET A 130 7.06 1.03 -9.37
N MET A 131 6.79 -0.28 -9.33
CA MET A 131 7.61 -1.29 -10.01
C MET A 131 7.65 -1.04 -11.52
N TRP A 132 6.50 -0.80 -12.16
CA TRP A 132 6.43 -0.48 -13.59
C TRP A 132 7.17 0.80 -13.94
N HIS A 133 7.09 1.82 -13.08
CA HIS A 133 7.87 3.03 -13.23
C HIS A 133 9.38 2.71 -13.19
N CYS A 134 9.85 1.92 -12.22
CA CYS A 134 11.26 1.51 -12.17
C CYS A 134 11.70 0.76 -13.44
N VAL A 135 10.89 -0.19 -13.93
CA VAL A 135 11.16 -0.93 -15.17
C VAL A 135 11.27 0.01 -16.37
N THR A 136 10.31 0.93 -16.52
CA THR A 136 10.25 1.88 -17.63
C THR A 136 11.50 2.77 -17.71
N TRP A 137 12.04 3.15 -16.55
CA TRP A 137 13.18 4.07 -16.45
C TRP A 137 14.51 3.37 -16.13
N ALA A 138 14.59 2.05 -16.29
CA ALA A 138 15.77 1.24 -16.01
C ALA A 138 16.35 1.48 -14.59
N LYS A 139 15.49 1.67 -13.60
CA LYS A 139 15.86 1.89 -12.19
C LYS A 139 15.90 0.55 -11.44
N PRO A 140 16.96 0.27 -10.67
CA PRO A 140 16.99 -0.90 -9.80
C PRO A 140 15.92 -0.84 -8.72
N PHE A 141 15.33 -1.98 -8.36
CA PHE A 141 14.34 -2.04 -7.29
C PHE A 141 14.36 -3.35 -6.50
N VAL A 142 13.82 -3.27 -5.28
CA VAL A 142 13.53 -4.41 -4.40
C VAL A 142 12.04 -4.39 -4.11
N PHE A 143 11.32 -5.43 -4.53
CA PHE A 143 9.91 -5.64 -4.23
C PHE A 143 9.80 -6.43 -2.92
N ASP A 144 9.35 -5.77 -1.85
CA ASP A 144 9.20 -6.39 -0.54
C ASP A 144 7.79 -6.92 -0.33
N GLY A 145 7.68 -8.25 -0.28
CA GLY A 145 6.40 -8.91 -0.15
C GLY A 145 6.49 -10.28 0.48
N THR A 146 5.32 -10.86 0.67
CA THR A 146 5.16 -12.23 1.14
C THR A 146 5.05 -13.24 -0.01
N PHE A 147 5.07 -12.76 -1.26
CA PHE A 147 5.00 -13.55 -2.49
C PHE A 147 3.79 -14.50 -2.57
N ARG A 148 2.68 -14.14 -1.89
CA ARG A 148 1.42 -14.91 -1.88
C ARG A 148 0.72 -15.01 -3.24
N GLY A 149 1.22 -14.31 -4.27
CA GLY A 149 0.72 -14.31 -5.66
C GLY A 149 1.76 -14.68 -6.72
N LYS A 150 2.82 -15.39 -6.32
CA LYS A 150 4.00 -15.75 -7.14
C LYS A 150 3.69 -16.03 -8.62
N ASP A 151 2.76 -16.94 -8.91
CA ASP A 151 2.55 -17.43 -10.28
C ASP A 151 1.96 -16.33 -11.20
N SER A 152 1.08 -15.49 -10.66
CA SER A 152 0.55 -14.31 -11.37
C SER A 152 1.66 -13.30 -11.68
N ASP A 153 2.58 -13.10 -10.74
CA ASP A 153 3.64 -12.10 -10.87
C ASP A 153 4.72 -12.57 -11.84
N LEU A 154 5.13 -13.84 -11.76
CA LEU A 154 6.06 -14.46 -12.70
C LEU A 154 5.55 -14.46 -14.14
N THR A 155 4.25 -14.74 -14.34
CA THR A 155 3.64 -14.73 -15.68
C THR A 155 3.72 -13.35 -16.35
N LYS A 156 3.72 -12.26 -15.57
CA LYS A 156 3.80 -10.89 -16.10
C LYS A 156 5.23 -10.50 -16.48
N CYS A 157 6.22 -10.95 -15.71
CA CYS A 157 7.63 -10.71 -16.01
C CYS A 157 8.09 -11.40 -17.31
N GLN A 158 7.42 -12.47 -17.74
CA GLN A 158 7.72 -13.18 -18.99
C GLN A 158 7.15 -12.51 -20.26
N LYS A 159 6.30 -11.49 -20.12
CA LYS A 159 5.61 -10.82 -21.25
C LYS A 159 6.25 -9.50 -21.68
N VAL A 160 7.40 -9.16 -21.11
CA VAL A 160 8.22 -7.99 -21.45
C VAL A 160 9.44 -8.47 -22.23
#